data_AF-A0A7K0A3Q9-F1
#
_entry.id   AF-A0A7K0A3Q9-F1
#
_cell.length_a   1.000
_cell.length_b   1.000
_cell.length_c   1.000
_cell.angle_alpha   90.00
_cell.angle_beta   90.00
_cell.angle_gamma   90.00
#
_symmetry.space_group_name_H-M   'P 1'
#
loop_
_entity.id
_entity.type
_entity.pdbx_description
1 polymer ?
#
loop_
_entity_poly.entity_id
_entity_poly.type
_entity_poly.pdbx_seq_one_letter_code
_entity_poly.pdbx_strand_id
1 'polypeptide(L)'
;MPDGSLSVGEVAERSGFAPSAIRYYEREGLVDARRSDGGQRRFDRSVLRRLAFVSAARHVGLSLDEIRAALDQLPRSRTPNAADWTRI
;
A
#
# COMPACT_ATOMS: atom_id res chain seq x y z
N MET A 1 15.54 14.61 8.74
CA MET A 1 15.71 13.15 8.55
C MET A 1 15.07 12.81 7.23
N PRO A 2 15.64 11.97 6.35
CA PRO A 2 14.90 11.53 5.18
C PRO A 2 13.66 10.82 5.72
N ASP A 3 12.48 11.41 5.53
CA ASP A 3 11.22 10.82 5.95
C ASP A 3 11.24 9.39 5.45
N GLY A 4 10.97 8.40 6.31
CA GLY A 4 11.01 6.96 5.99
C GLY A 4 9.98 6.52 4.94
N SER A 5 9.60 7.43 4.05
CA SER A 5 8.63 7.36 2.98
C SER A 5 9.33 7.28 1.61
N LEU A 6 8.61 6.74 0.63
CA LEU A 6 9.05 6.45 -0.72
C LEU A 6 8.25 7.30 -1.70
N SER A 7 8.88 7.77 -2.76
CA SER A 7 8.18 8.29 -3.94
C SER A 7 7.45 7.16 -4.68
N VAL A 8 6.49 7.51 -5.54
CA VAL A 8 5.80 6.51 -6.37
C VAL A 8 6.76 5.71 -7.27
N GLY A 9 7.86 6.33 -7.71
CA GLY A 9 8.89 5.67 -8.52
C GLY A 9 9.64 4.61 -7.72
N GLU A 10 10.07 4.94 -6.49
CA GLU A 10 10.73 3.98 -5.61
C GLU A 10 9.79 2.84 -5.18
N VAL A 11 8.50 3.11 -4.97
CA VAL A 11 7.51 2.06 -4.72
C VAL A 11 7.36 1.16 -5.94
N ALA A 12 7.29 1.74 -7.15
CA ALA A 12 7.18 0.98 -8.39
C ALA A 12 8.37 0.05 -8.61
N GLU A 13 9.59 0.58 -8.47
CA GLU A 13 10.83 -0.18 -8.59
C GLU A 13 10.88 -1.36 -7.61
N ARG A 14 10.49 -1.14 -6.35
CA ARG A 14 10.57 -2.17 -5.30
C ARG A 14 9.44 -3.19 -5.32
N SER A 15 8.26 -2.79 -5.79
CA SER A 15 7.07 -3.66 -5.77
C SER A 15 6.80 -4.35 -7.11
N GLY A 16 7.45 -3.91 -8.19
CA GLY A 16 7.19 -4.37 -9.56
C GLY A 16 5.88 -3.85 -10.16
N PHE A 17 5.09 -3.07 -9.42
CA PHE A 17 3.87 -2.46 -9.95
C PHE A 17 4.20 -1.20 -10.75
N ALA A 18 3.44 -0.98 -11.83
CA ALA A 18 3.51 0.28 -12.56
C ALA A 18 3.08 1.46 -11.65
N PRO A 19 3.67 2.67 -11.79
CA PRO A 19 3.25 3.85 -11.05
C PRO A 19 1.75 4.18 -11.21
N SER A 20 1.16 3.86 -12.36
CA SER A 20 -0.28 4.00 -12.62
C SER A 20 -1.12 3.06 -11.74
N ALA A 21 -0.67 1.82 -11.54
CA ALA A 21 -1.33 0.84 -10.68
C ALA A 21 -1.27 1.28 -9.21
N ILE A 22 -0.11 1.77 -8.75
CA ILE A 22 0.03 2.30 -7.38
C ILE A 22 -0.92 3.49 -7.16
N ARG A 23 -0.98 4.43 -8.11
CA ARG A 23 -1.93 5.55 -8.06
C ARG A 23 -3.39 5.10 -8.14
N TYR A 24 -3.67 4.01 -8.86
CA TYR A 24 -5.01 3.43 -8.90
C TYR A 24 -5.38 2.87 -7.53
N TYR A 25 -4.52 2.04 -6.93
CA TYR A 25 -4.74 1.51 -5.58
C TYR A 25 -4.82 2.59 -4.50
N GLU A 26 -4.10 3.71 -4.67
CA GLU A 26 -4.25 4.90 -3.81
C GLU A 26 -5.67 5.49 -3.91
N ARG A 27 -6.19 5.66 -5.13
CA ARG A 27 -7.57 6.17 -5.34
C ARG A 27 -8.62 5.21 -4.82
N GLU A 28 -8.37 3.91 -4.94
CA GLU A 28 -9.25 2.85 -4.43
C GLU A 28 -9.14 2.65 -2.91
N GLY A 29 -8.29 3.42 -2.22
CA GLY A 29 -8.14 3.39 -0.76
C GLY A 29 -7.39 2.18 -0.20
N LEU A 30 -6.71 1.41 -1.06
CA LEU A 30 -5.94 0.22 -0.67
C LEU A 30 -4.55 0.57 -0.13
N VAL A 31 -4.03 1.71 -0.55
CA VAL A 31 -2.76 2.28 -0.07
C VAL A 31 -2.93 3.78 0.15
N ASP A 32 -2.15 4.34 1.07
CA ASP A 32 -2.23 5.76 1.39
C ASP A 32 -0.90 6.47 1.10
N ALA A 33 -1.01 7.67 0.53
CA ALA A 33 0.12 8.58 0.37
C ALA A 33 -0.09 9.82 1.23
N ARG A 34 1.00 10.30 1.84
CA ARG A 34 1.08 11.63 2.43
C ARG A 34 1.58 12.61 1.37
N ARG A 35 1.19 13.87 1.48
CA ARG A 35 1.79 14.94 0.68
C ARG A 35 2.97 15.52 1.44
N SER A 36 4.12 15.63 0.79
CA SER A 36 5.23 16.42 1.33
C SER A 36 4.92 17.92 1.20
N ASP A 37 5.71 18.76 1.86
CA ASP A 37 5.60 20.22 1.79
C ASP A 37 5.69 20.76 0.35
N GLY A 38 6.42 20.06 -0.53
CA GLY A 38 6.52 20.34 -1.96
C GLY A 38 5.40 19.73 -2.83
N GLY A 39 4.32 19.20 -2.22
CA GLY A 39 3.16 18.64 -2.92
C GLY A 39 3.35 17.22 -3.50
N GLN A 40 4.53 16.62 -3.31
CA GLN A 40 4.82 15.28 -3.84
C GLN A 40 4.12 14.20 -3.03
N ARG A 41 3.65 13.15 -3.71
CA ARG A 41 3.13 11.94 -3.03
C ARG A 41 4.27 11.14 -2.42
N ARG A 42 4.14 10.83 -1.14
CA ARG A 42 5.10 10.05 -0.35
C ARG A 42 4.38 8.92 0.36
N PHE A 43 4.84 7.70 0.16
CA PHE A 43 4.24 6.48 0.69
C PHE A 43 5.07 5.95 1.84
N ASP A 44 4.45 5.54 2.95
CA ASP A 44 5.18 4.84 4.00
C ASP A 44 5.74 3.50 3.48
N ARG A 45 6.88 3.02 3.98
CA ARG A 45 7.45 1.72 3.57
C ARG A 45 6.48 0.54 3.74
N SER A 46 5.53 0.63 4.65
CA SER A 46 4.45 -0.36 4.83
C SER A 46 3.61 -0.58 3.56
N VAL A 47 3.60 0.37 2.63
CA VAL A 47 2.94 0.25 1.33
C VAL A 47 3.40 -0.99 0.57
N LEU A 48 4.68 -1.36 0.68
CA LEU A 48 5.22 -2.52 -0.02
C LEU A 48 4.58 -3.83 0.45
N ARG A 49 4.29 -3.95 1.76
CA ARG A 49 3.59 -5.11 2.30
C ARG A 49 2.13 -5.14 1.87
N ARG A 50 1.46 -3.99 1.84
CA ARG A 50 0.09 -3.87 1.32
C ARG A 50 0.02 -4.27 -0.15
N LEU A 51 0.94 -3.81 -0.99
CA LEU A 51 1.01 -4.19 -2.40
C LEU A 51 1.32 -5.68 -2.61
N ALA A 52 2.18 -6.27 -1.77
CA ALA A 52 2.42 -7.71 -1.79
C ALA A 52 1.14 -8.50 -1.45
N PHE A 53 0.37 -8.06 -0.45
CA PHE A 53 -0.92 -8.65 -0.10
C PHE A 53 -1.92 -8.52 -1.26
N VAL A 54 -2.07 -7.32 -1.84
CA VAL A 54 -2.93 -7.10 -3.01
C VAL A 54 -2.55 -8.04 -4.15
N SER A 55 -1.25 -8.20 -4.41
CA SER A 55 -0.75 -9.14 -5.43
C SER A 55 -1.18 -10.57 -5.11
N ALA A 56 -0.86 -11.09 -3.92
CA ALA A 56 -1.16 -12.46 -3.53
C ALA A 56 -2.68 -12.75 -3.55
N ALA A 57 -3.49 -11.85 -3.01
CA ALA A 57 -4.94 -11.98 -2.97
C ALA A 57 -5.56 -12.02 -4.38
N ARG A 58 -5.08 -11.18 -5.30
CA ARG A 58 -5.53 -11.23 -6.71
C ARG A 58 -5.13 -12.54 -7.40
N HIS A 59 -3.97 -13.12 -7.07
CA HIS A 59 -3.53 -14.39 -7.66
C HIS A 59 -4.42 -15.58 -7.23
N VAL A 60 -5.02 -15.52 -6.05
CA VAL A 60 -5.95 -16.56 -5.56
C VAL A 60 -7.42 -16.25 -5.90
N GLY A 61 -7.69 -15.18 -6.66
CA GLY A 61 -9.00 -14.89 -7.21
C GLY A 61 -9.87 -13.90 -6.43
N LEU A 62 -9.34 -13.22 -5.41
CA LEU A 62 -10.11 -12.19 -4.70
C LEU A 62 -10.37 -10.98 -5.60
N SER A 63 -11.59 -10.48 -5.52
CA SER A 63 -11.99 -9.20 -6.08
C SER A 63 -11.34 -8.04 -5.32
N LEU A 64 -11.33 -6.86 -5.94
CA LEU A 64 -10.73 -5.68 -5.32
C LEU A 64 -11.48 -5.24 -4.05
N ASP A 65 -12.79 -5.44 -4.01
CA ASP A 65 -13.62 -5.10 -2.85
C ASP A 65 -13.35 -6.04 -1.66
N GLU A 66 -13.14 -7.34 -1.90
CA GLU A 66 -12.71 -8.28 -0.86
C GLU A 66 -11.33 -7.92 -0.31
N ILE A 67 -10.40 -7.54 -1.19
CA ILE A 67 -9.07 -7.09 -0.79
C ILE A 67 -9.17 -5.82 0.06
N ARG A 68 -10.02 -4.86 -0.33
CA ARG A 68 -10.27 -3.65 0.45
C ARG A 68 -10.81 -4.00 1.83
N ALA A 69 -11.84 -4.84 1.91
CA ALA A 69 -12.43 -5.25 3.18
C ALA A 69 -11.42 -5.96 4.11
N ALA A 70 -10.51 -6.76 3.56
CA ALA A 70 -9.42 -7.37 4.33
C ALA A 70 -8.43 -6.32 4.84
N LEU A 71 -7.99 -5.39 3.97
CA LEU A 71 -7.04 -4.33 4.35
C LEU A 71 -7.64 -3.33 5.34
N ASP A 72 -8.96 -3.12 5.34
CA ASP A 72 -9.66 -2.26 6.29
C ASP A 72 -9.60 -2.78 7.74
N GLN A 73 -9.32 -4.07 7.93
CA GLN A 73 -9.08 -4.65 9.25
C GLN A 73 -7.69 -4.29 9.80
N LEU A 74 -6.79 -3.77 8.97
CA LEU A 74 -5.47 -3.34 9.39
C LEU A 74 -5.48 -1.92 9.99
N PRO A 75 -4.58 -1.63 10.94
CA PRO A 75 -4.40 -0.28 11.45
C PRO A 75 -4.05 0.70 10.31
N ARG A 76 -4.82 1.80 10.23
CA ARG A 76 -4.52 2.94 9.33
C ARG A 76 -3.57 3.96 9.95
N SER A 77 -3.58 4.08 11.28
CA SER A 77 -2.79 5.07 12.04
C SER A 77 -1.34 4.67 12.30
N ARG A 78 -1.00 3.39 12.14
CA ARG A 78 0.37 2.86 12.29
C ARG A 78 0.70 1.85 11.22
N THR A 79 1.99 1.62 10.98
CA THR A 79 2.46 0.50 10.16
C THR A 79 1.93 -0.83 10.73
N PRO A 80 1.24 -1.65 9.92
CA PRO A 80 0.83 -3.00 10.33
C PRO A 80 2.04 -3.86 10.69
N ASN A 81 1.94 -4.62 11.78
CA ASN A 81 2.97 -5.55 12.24
C ASN A 81 2.57 -7.00 11.91
N ALA A 82 3.44 -7.96 12.23
CA ALA A 82 3.19 -9.38 11.93
C ALA A 82 1.87 -9.90 12.53
N ALA A 83 1.54 -9.52 13.77
CA ALA A 83 0.32 -9.96 14.44
C ALA A 83 -0.95 -9.42 13.77
N ASP A 84 -0.90 -8.22 13.16
CA ASP A 84 -2.03 -7.69 12.40
C ASP A 84 -2.24 -8.49 11.10
N TRP A 85 -1.15 -8.88 10.44
CA TRP A 85 -1.19 -9.69 9.21
C TRP A 85 -1.66 -11.13 9.45
N THR A 86 -1.40 -11.72 10.62
CA THR A 86 -1.87 -13.08 10.95
C THR A 86 -3.37 -13.16 11.22
N ARG A 87 -4.03 -12.03 11.48
CA ARG A 87 -5.49 -11.99 11.75
C ARG A 87 -6.34 -11.94 10.48
N ILE A 88 -5.71 -11.82 9.32
CA ILE A 88 -6.33 -11.78 8.00
C ILE A 88 -5.97 -13.09 7.29
#